data_AF-A0A5P9CLC9-F1
#
_entry.id   AF-A0A5P9CLC9-F1
#
_cell.length_a   1.000
_cell.length_b   1.000
_cell.length_c   1.000
_cell.angle_alpha   90.00
_cell.angle_beta   90.00
_cell.angle_gamma   90.00
#
_symmetry.space_group_name_H-M   'P 1'
#
loop_
_entity.id
_entity.type
_entity.pdbx_description
1 polymer ?
#
loop_
_entity_poly.entity_id
_entity_poly.type
_entity_poly.pdbx_seq_one_letter_code
_entity_poly.pdbx_strand_id
1 'polypeptide(L)'
;MNSIQTYSALMILITTPTSFSFAQDQTWGIAAVYRSASIPFVTPDNDQAVGSFVPMMYFDNQQVFIDGLQGGVYLWQSEDEALEFNALMRLRFVDIPASAQNANGGDAVDFGAQLGYAFNDTWRVNTELMTDDEFRFHANFALKGEYEYQDWQVNPFAEIRYKDADFNTQYYTFSASEDEKLGAGVDFRIGVDARYHLYSNLYLLGSTSVRRLDSNAYDSSTVDDRYQGEVFVGFGIFNNQSHDSTAPHNNSKYIRLAHGWATPSNIGEILTLDTQSDQYDNQMSSLFYGHPLTDQLFGVPIDVYFTPGIAHHWSSEVQSASTEYIAAIKFYYTIEWPFKWRLGFAEGMSFIDSITYIEQAEMDEKGYNASNLLNYLDLSLDVNLGDLFGYSELNKVWFGYSLHHRSAIFEQASQYGRIKGGSNYNTIYFQFEF
;
A
#
# COMPACT_ATOMS: atom_id res chain seq x y z
N MET A 1 28.30 47.98 13.83
CA MET A 1 27.51 48.00 15.08
C MET A 1 26.25 47.19 14.79
N ASN A 2 26.33 45.86 14.76
CA ASN A 2 26.24 44.88 15.86
C ASN A 2 24.85 44.77 16.51
N SER A 3 24.11 43.72 16.13
CA SER A 3 23.42 42.72 16.99
C SER A 3 22.43 41.95 16.10
N ILE A 4 22.83 40.87 15.43
CA ILE A 4 22.77 39.45 15.89
C ILE A 4 21.85 39.22 17.09
N GLN A 5 20.69 38.61 16.84
CA GLN A 5 19.98 37.78 17.81
C GLN A 5 19.84 36.36 17.26
N THR A 6 20.64 35.51 17.86
CA THR A 6 20.62 34.05 17.87
C THR A 6 19.37 33.57 18.60
N TYR A 7 18.58 32.68 18.00
CA TYR A 7 17.67 31.82 18.75
C TYR A 7 18.28 30.43 18.88
N SER A 8 18.41 30.04 20.14
CA SER A 8 19.13 28.88 20.63
C SER A 8 18.44 27.58 20.25
N ALA A 9 19.28 26.63 19.82
CA ALA A 9 18.96 25.22 19.65
C ALA A 9 18.46 24.61 20.96
N LEU A 10 17.32 23.92 20.90
CA LEU A 10 16.89 23.03 21.97
C LEU A 10 17.47 21.64 21.69
N MET A 11 18.56 21.36 22.39
CA MET A 11 19.23 20.08 22.45
C MET A 11 18.43 19.17 23.40
N ILE A 12 17.74 18.16 22.88
CA ILE A 12 17.24 17.05 23.71
C ILE A 12 18.16 15.87 23.48
N LEU A 13 19.10 15.73 24.43
CA LEU A 13 19.83 14.50 24.68
C LEU A 13 18.91 13.57 25.48
N ILE A 14 18.51 12.44 24.91
CA ILE A 14 18.12 11.26 25.70
C ILE A 14 18.91 10.09 25.13
N THR A 15 20.00 9.74 25.81
CA THR A 15 20.68 8.47 25.63
C THR A 15 20.27 7.54 26.77
N THR A 16 19.69 6.40 26.41
CA THR A 16 20.11 5.07 26.88
C THR A 16 19.47 4.04 25.94
N PRO A 17 20.25 3.15 25.30
CA PRO A 17 19.70 2.08 24.50
C PRO A 17 19.24 0.98 25.45
N THR A 18 17.96 0.94 25.76
CA THR A 18 17.35 -0.29 26.26
C THR A 18 17.32 -1.26 25.09
N SER A 19 18.17 -2.28 25.19
CA SER A 19 18.16 -3.46 24.32
C SER A 19 16.86 -4.19 24.59
N PHE A 20 15.85 -3.96 23.76
CA PHE A 20 14.63 -4.73 23.78
C PHE A 20 14.84 -6.03 23.00
N SER A 21 14.59 -7.12 23.70
CA SER A 21 14.59 -8.48 23.19
C SER A 21 13.52 -8.60 22.09
N PHE A 22 13.96 -8.86 20.87
CA PHE A 22 13.09 -9.18 19.74
C PHE A 22 12.61 -10.63 19.89
N ALA A 23 11.30 -10.82 20.08
CA ALA A 23 10.55 -12.04 19.75
C ALA A 23 9.07 -11.85 20.10
N GLN A 24 8.34 -11.16 19.22
CA GLN A 24 6.91 -11.37 19.03
C GLN A 24 6.76 -11.46 17.52
N ASP A 25 6.17 -12.56 17.04
CA ASP A 25 6.23 -13.01 15.66
C ASP A 25 5.92 -11.87 14.68
N GLN A 26 6.95 -11.33 14.02
CA GLN A 26 6.76 -10.32 12.99
C GLN A 26 5.96 -10.96 11.86
N THR A 27 4.70 -10.55 11.71
CA THR A 27 3.86 -11.04 10.62
C THR A 27 4.06 -10.16 9.42
N TRP A 28 4.34 -10.79 8.29
CA TRP A 28 4.41 -10.12 7.00
C TRP A 28 3.68 -10.94 5.95
N GLY A 29 3.31 -10.27 4.87
CA GLY A 29 2.80 -10.93 3.70
C GLY A 29 2.62 -10.01 2.51
N ILE A 30 2.52 -10.63 1.35
CA ILE A 30 2.09 -9.97 0.13
C ILE A 30 1.09 -10.87 -0.57
N ALA A 31 -0.03 -10.31 -1.03
CA ALA A 31 -1.04 -11.08 -1.72
C ALA A 31 -1.53 -10.36 -2.97
N ALA A 32 -2.00 -11.17 -3.91
CA ALA A 32 -2.62 -10.74 -5.15
C ALA A 32 -4.05 -11.26 -5.13
N VAL A 33 -5.03 -10.37 -5.02
CA VAL A 33 -6.44 -10.74 -4.93
C VAL A 33 -7.25 -10.14 -6.08
N TYR A 34 -8.16 -10.93 -6.62
CA TYR A 34 -9.20 -10.46 -7.51
C TYR A 34 -10.44 -10.14 -6.68
N ARG A 35 -10.91 -8.90 -6.78
CA ARG A 35 -12.11 -8.37 -6.16
C ARG A 35 -13.23 -8.29 -7.19
N SER A 36 -14.43 -8.69 -6.80
CA SER A 36 -15.66 -8.40 -7.52
C SER A 36 -16.66 -7.76 -6.56
N ALA A 37 -17.23 -6.63 -6.93
CA ALA A 37 -18.22 -5.94 -6.12
C ALA A 37 -19.43 -5.56 -6.97
N SER A 38 -20.63 -5.66 -6.41
CA SER A 38 -21.83 -5.20 -7.09
C SER A 38 -21.88 -3.67 -7.12
N ILE A 39 -22.41 -3.12 -8.21
CA ILE A 39 -22.65 -1.69 -8.38
C ILE A 39 -24.05 -1.41 -7.86
N PRO A 40 -24.23 -0.68 -6.74
CA PRO A 40 -25.57 -0.39 -6.21
C PRO A 40 -26.29 0.73 -6.97
N PHE A 41 -25.67 1.27 -8.03
CA PHE A 41 -26.11 2.47 -8.74
C PHE A 41 -26.85 2.16 -10.04
N VAL A 42 -27.70 3.09 -10.46
CA VAL A 42 -28.38 3.05 -11.76
C VAL A 42 -27.33 3.09 -12.87
N THR A 43 -27.29 2.06 -13.72
CA THR A 43 -26.32 1.95 -14.81
C THR A 43 -27.01 2.05 -16.18
N PRO A 44 -26.53 2.91 -17.10
CA PRO A 44 -27.11 3.03 -18.45
C PRO A 44 -27.00 1.73 -19.26
N ASP A 45 -25.91 0.98 -19.06
CA ASP A 45 -25.54 -0.20 -19.85
C ASP A 45 -25.82 -1.53 -19.12
N ASN A 46 -26.57 -1.52 -18.01
CA ASN A 46 -26.86 -2.69 -17.18
C ASN A 46 -25.59 -3.38 -16.62
N ASP A 47 -24.52 -2.61 -16.41
CA ASP A 47 -23.36 -3.02 -15.63
C ASP A 47 -23.80 -3.24 -14.18
N GLN A 48 -23.61 -4.45 -13.65
CA GLN A 48 -24.06 -4.82 -12.29
C GLN A 48 -22.90 -5.05 -11.31
N ALA A 49 -21.67 -5.11 -11.81
CA ALA A 49 -20.50 -5.38 -10.99
C ALA A 49 -19.22 -4.76 -11.55
N VAL A 50 -18.31 -4.41 -10.65
CA VAL A 50 -16.93 -4.04 -10.97
C VAL A 50 -15.99 -5.19 -10.60
N GLY A 51 -14.95 -5.38 -11.39
CA GLY A 51 -13.85 -6.29 -11.12
C GLY A 51 -12.56 -5.52 -10.92
N SER A 52 -11.71 -5.99 -10.01
CA SER A 52 -10.45 -5.34 -9.67
C SER A 52 -9.36 -6.33 -9.28
N PHE A 53 -8.16 -6.18 -9.82
CA PHE A 53 -6.96 -6.83 -9.26
C PHE A 53 -6.34 -5.92 -8.20
N VAL A 54 -6.14 -6.43 -6.99
CA VAL A 54 -5.70 -5.66 -5.83
C VAL A 54 -4.50 -6.35 -5.18
N PRO A 55 -3.31 -5.73 -5.18
CA PRO A 55 -2.21 -6.17 -4.36
C PRO A 55 -2.50 -5.77 -2.90
N MET A 56 -2.13 -6.66 -2.00
CA MET A 56 -2.32 -6.51 -0.57
C MET A 56 -0.96 -6.68 0.09
N MET A 57 -0.67 -5.84 1.08
CA MET A 57 0.53 -5.96 1.88
C MET A 57 0.15 -6.15 3.34
N TYR A 58 0.93 -6.96 4.03
CA TYR A 58 0.78 -7.21 5.45
C TYR A 58 2.14 -7.02 6.09
N PHE A 59 2.18 -6.25 7.16
CA PHE A 59 3.36 -6.03 7.97
C PHE A 59 2.92 -5.57 9.34
N ASP A 60 3.40 -6.19 10.40
CA ASP A 60 3.07 -5.78 11.75
C ASP A 60 4.33 -5.78 12.64
N ASN A 61 4.50 -4.71 13.39
CA ASN A 61 5.51 -4.58 14.43
C ASN A 61 5.03 -3.65 15.55
N GLN A 62 5.88 -3.39 16.54
CA GLN A 62 5.54 -2.58 17.72
C GLN A 62 5.19 -1.10 17.45
N GLN A 63 5.38 -0.59 16.23
CA GLN A 63 5.24 0.84 15.90
C GLN A 63 4.25 1.09 14.77
N VAL A 64 4.26 0.25 13.74
CA VAL A 64 3.50 0.44 12.51
C VAL A 64 2.89 -0.88 12.06
N PHE A 65 1.76 -0.78 11.37
CA PHE A 65 1.12 -1.92 10.75
C PHE A 65 0.64 -1.57 9.34
N ILE A 66 0.58 -2.61 8.50
CA ILE A 66 -0.08 -2.64 7.20
C ILE A 66 -0.92 -3.92 7.20
N ASP A 67 -2.20 -3.80 6.88
CA ASP A 67 -3.15 -4.91 6.83
C ASP A 67 -4.02 -4.79 5.58
N GLY A 68 -3.55 -5.38 4.48
CA GLY A 68 -4.19 -5.30 3.17
C GLY A 68 -4.19 -3.89 2.61
N LEU A 69 -5.33 -3.20 2.77
CA LEU A 69 -5.60 -1.85 2.23
C LEU A 69 -5.57 -0.74 3.28
N GLN A 70 -5.22 -1.08 4.53
CA GLN A 70 -5.04 -0.11 5.60
C GLN A 70 -3.60 -0.14 6.08
N GLY A 71 -3.10 1.03 6.47
CA GLY A 71 -1.80 1.20 7.09
C GLY A 71 -1.89 2.20 8.21
N GLY A 72 -1.13 2.00 9.28
CA GLY A 72 -1.22 2.85 10.46
C GLY A 72 -0.03 2.77 11.38
N VAL A 73 -0.09 3.59 12.42
CA VAL A 73 0.88 3.69 13.50
C VAL A 73 0.19 3.45 14.84
N TYR A 74 0.85 2.67 15.70
CA TYR A 74 0.42 2.46 17.07
C TYR A 74 0.83 3.69 17.90
N LEU A 75 -0.16 4.48 18.34
CA LEU A 75 0.07 5.65 19.18
C LEU A 75 0.19 5.27 20.66
N TRP A 76 -0.54 4.24 21.06
CA TRP A 76 -0.50 3.67 22.40
C TRP A 76 -1.05 2.24 22.39
N GLN A 77 -0.47 1.35 23.20
CA GLN A 77 -0.97 0.01 23.46
C GLN A 77 -0.87 -0.27 24.97
N SER A 78 -1.83 -1.01 25.52
CA SER A 78 -1.77 -1.48 26.91
C SER A 78 -0.72 -2.59 27.06
N GLU A 79 -0.23 -2.80 28.30
CA GLU A 79 0.78 -3.83 28.59
C GLU A 79 0.30 -5.26 28.29
N ASP A 80 -1.02 -5.48 28.37
CA ASP A 80 -1.68 -6.74 28.04
C ASP A 80 -2.19 -6.80 26.59
N GLU A 81 -1.87 -5.79 25.77
CA GLU A 81 -2.27 -5.65 24.36
C GLU A 81 -3.79 -5.66 24.13
N ALA A 82 -4.59 -5.62 25.19
CA ALA A 82 -6.04 -5.66 25.10
C ALA A 82 -6.62 -4.36 24.53
N LEU A 83 -5.96 -3.21 24.75
CA LEU A 83 -6.38 -1.92 24.23
C LEU A 83 -5.29 -1.28 23.38
N GLU A 84 -5.67 -0.77 22.21
CA GLU A 84 -4.78 -0.08 21.29
C GLU A 84 -5.43 1.21 20.78
N PHE A 85 -4.61 2.25 20.61
CA PHE A 85 -5.00 3.50 19.98
C PHE A 85 -4.07 3.78 18.80
N ASN A 86 -4.68 3.91 17.62
CA ASN A 86 -3.99 3.89 16.34
C ASN A 86 -4.35 5.15 15.54
N ALA A 87 -3.40 5.67 14.78
CA ALA A 87 -3.70 6.53 13.64
C ALA A 87 -3.53 5.71 12.36
N LEU A 88 -4.46 5.81 11.43
CA LEU A 88 -4.48 4.97 10.24
C LEU A 88 -5.00 5.70 9.00
N MET A 89 -4.62 5.18 7.85
CA MET A 89 -5.22 5.44 6.56
C MET A 89 -5.80 4.15 5.98
N ARG A 90 -6.85 4.27 5.17
CA ARG A 90 -7.52 3.16 4.51
C ARG A 90 -7.90 3.54 3.09
N LEU A 91 -7.49 2.72 2.13
CA LEU A 91 -7.99 2.80 0.77
C LEU A 91 -9.42 2.26 0.70
N ARG A 92 -10.31 3.03 0.11
CA ARG A 92 -11.73 2.68 -0.10
C ARG A 92 -12.04 2.70 -1.59
N PHE A 93 -12.62 1.61 -2.07
CA PHE A 93 -13.12 1.54 -3.45
C PHE A 93 -14.47 2.24 -3.59
N VAL A 94 -14.62 3.01 -4.66
CA VAL A 94 -15.88 3.63 -5.07
C VAL A 94 -16.42 2.81 -6.24
N ASP A 95 -17.43 1.98 -5.97
CA ASP A 95 -17.96 0.98 -6.92
C ASP A 95 -18.97 1.59 -7.88
N ILE A 96 -18.49 2.49 -8.75
CA ILE A 96 -19.29 3.22 -9.72
C ILE A 96 -19.26 2.65 -11.13
N PRO A 97 -20.29 2.93 -11.95
CA PRO A 97 -20.31 2.56 -13.36
C PRO A 97 -19.15 3.19 -14.13
N ALA A 98 -18.65 2.48 -15.15
CA ALA A 98 -17.50 2.93 -15.94
C ALA A 98 -17.70 4.32 -16.56
N SER A 99 -18.95 4.68 -16.93
CA SER A 99 -19.29 5.99 -17.48
C SER A 99 -19.12 7.15 -16.48
N ALA A 100 -19.26 6.88 -15.18
CA ALA A 100 -19.12 7.87 -14.11
C ALA A 100 -17.72 7.87 -13.48
N GLN A 101 -16.96 6.78 -13.65
CA GLN A 101 -15.70 6.55 -12.96
C GLN A 101 -14.58 7.51 -13.35
N ASN A 102 -14.48 7.87 -14.64
CA ASN A 102 -13.45 8.79 -15.12
C ASN A 102 -13.62 10.21 -14.59
N ALA A 103 -14.85 10.65 -14.29
CA ALA A 103 -15.13 12.00 -13.81
C ALA A 103 -15.07 12.11 -12.28
N ASN A 104 -15.34 11.02 -11.55
CA ASN A 104 -15.52 11.04 -10.09
C ASN A 104 -14.42 10.30 -9.31
N GLY A 105 -13.47 9.63 -9.99
CA GLY A 105 -12.43 8.82 -9.35
C GLY A 105 -12.92 7.41 -8.95
N GLY A 106 -12.02 6.43 -8.92
CA GLY A 106 -12.35 5.03 -8.60
C GLY A 106 -12.16 4.64 -7.13
N ASP A 107 -11.56 5.51 -6.36
CA ASP A 107 -11.05 5.25 -5.03
C ASP A 107 -11.01 6.53 -4.17
N ALA A 108 -10.98 6.35 -2.86
CA ALA A 108 -10.80 7.41 -1.88
C ALA A 108 -9.84 6.91 -0.79
N VAL A 109 -9.03 7.81 -0.24
CA VAL A 109 -8.19 7.50 0.92
C VAL A 109 -8.82 8.16 2.13
N ASP A 110 -9.29 7.33 3.07
CA ASP A 110 -9.79 7.81 4.34
C ASP A 110 -8.64 7.79 5.36
N PHE A 111 -8.53 8.82 6.21
CA PHE A 111 -7.58 8.89 7.31
C PHE A 111 -8.29 9.18 8.63
N GLY A 112 -7.74 8.70 9.73
CA GLY A 112 -8.39 8.87 11.03
C GLY A 112 -7.70 8.15 12.18
N ALA A 113 -8.48 7.91 13.23
CA ALA A 113 -8.01 7.24 14.44
C ALA A 113 -8.92 6.05 14.78
N GLN A 114 -8.31 5.02 15.37
CA GLN A 114 -8.99 3.80 15.79
C GLN A 114 -8.67 3.51 17.26
N LEU A 115 -9.69 3.10 18.00
CA LEU A 115 -9.58 2.46 19.31
C LEU A 115 -9.95 0.99 19.16
N GLY A 116 -8.97 0.11 19.34
CA GLY A 116 -9.16 -1.34 19.33
C GLY A 116 -9.27 -1.89 20.76
N TYR A 117 -10.18 -2.83 20.97
CA TYR A 117 -10.33 -3.54 22.24
C TYR A 117 -10.53 -5.04 22.01
N ALA A 118 -9.57 -5.85 22.46
CA ALA A 118 -9.66 -7.31 22.50
C ALA A 118 -10.29 -7.76 23.83
N PHE A 119 -11.48 -8.37 23.77
CA PHE A 119 -12.16 -8.87 24.96
C PHE A 119 -11.59 -10.21 25.43
N ASN A 120 -11.04 -10.98 24.49
CA ASN A 120 -10.41 -12.28 24.63
C ASN A 120 -9.62 -12.58 23.35
N ASP A 121 -8.96 -13.74 23.33
CA ASP A 121 -8.12 -14.21 22.23
C ASP A 121 -8.86 -14.38 20.89
N THR A 122 -10.19 -14.37 20.88
CA THR A 122 -11.01 -14.56 19.67
C THR A 122 -11.66 -13.27 19.18
N TRP A 123 -12.12 -12.40 20.07
CA TRP A 123 -12.99 -11.28 19.70
C TRP A 123 -12.35 -9.93 19.96
N ARG A 124 -12.36 -9.08 18.94
CA ARG A 124 -11.93 -7.69 18.98
C ARG A 124 -13.04 -6.76 18.50
N VAL A 125 -13.16 -5.60 19.14
CA VAL A 125 -13.98 -4.49 18.66
C VAL A 125 -13.09 -3.31 18.30
N ASN A 126 -13.37 -2.72 17.14
CA ASN A 126 -12.70 -1.52 16.66
C ASN A 126 -13.72 -0.38 16.55
N THR A 127 -13.39 0.76 17.12
CA THR A 127 -14.14 2.02 16.94
C THR A 127 -13.26 3.00 16.21
N GLU A 128 -13.74 3.54 15.10
CA GLU A 128 -12.98 4.42 14.22
C GLU A 128 -13.71 5.73 13.99
N LEU A 129 -12.95 6.81 13.89
CA LEU A 129 -13.41 8.10 13.36
C LEU A 129 -12.50 8.48 12.20
N MET A 130 -13.09 8.61 11.02
CA MET A 130 -12.38 8.72 9.75
C MET A 130 -12.92 9.89 8.93
N THR A 131 -12.09 10.37 8.01
CA THR A 131 -12.48 11.40 7.06
C THR A 131 -11.68 11.26 5.77
N ASP A 132 -12.21 11.76 4.67
CA ASP A 132 -11.48 11.89 3.41
C ASP A 132 -10.77 13.26 3.31
N ASP A 133 -10.13 13.52 2.18
CA ASP A 133 -9.34 14.72 1.93
C ASP A 133 -10.16 16.02 1.90
N GLU A 134 -11.48 15.95 1.67
CA GLU A 134 -12.39 17.08 1.78
C GLU A 134 -13.16 17.16 3.12
N PHE A 135 -12.69 16.43 4.14
CA PHE A 135 -13.25 16.45 5.49
C PHE A 135 -14.70 15.96 5.60
N ARG A 136 -15.10 14.99 4.79
CA ARG A 136 -16.40 14.32 4.93
C ARG A 136 -16.24 13.17 5.94
N PHE A 137 -16.99 13.19 7.05
CA PHE A 137 -16.72 12.32 8.20
C PHE A 137 -17.56 11.04 8.20
N HIS A 138 -16.94 9.97 8.67
CA HIS A 138 -17.63 8.74 9.03
C HIS A 138 -17.05 8.11 10.29
N ALA A 139 -17.86 7.31 10.97
CA ALA A 139 -17.44 6.54 12.13
C ALA A 139 -17.80 5.07 11.95
N ASN A 140 -16.87 4.17 12.26
CA ASN A 140 -17.08 2.73 12.15
C ASN A 140 -17.06 2.08 13.54
N PHE A 141 -17.97 1.14 13.76
CA PHE A 141 -17.95 0.24 14.89
C PHE A 141 -17.96 -1.19 14.36
N ALA A 142 -16.84 -1.90 14.48
CA ALA A 142 -16.65 -3.23 13.93
C ALA A 142 -16.38 -4.25 15.04
N LEU A 143 -17.03 -5.41 14.95
CA LEU A 143 -16.75 -6.61 15.74
C LEU A 143 -16.11 -7.63 14.80
N LYS A 144 -14.92 -8.12 15.15
CA LYS A 144 -14.18 -9.14 14.40
C LYS A 144 -13.91 -10.34 15.31
N GLY A 145 -14.18 -11.54 14.82
CA GLY A 145 -13.76 -12.78 15.43
C GLY A 145 -12.55 -13.35 14.69
N GLU A 146 -11.62 -13.99 15.38
CA GLU A 146 -10.45 -14.63 14.79
C GLU A 146 -10.39 -16.09 15.22
N TYR A 147 -10.53 -17.00 14.25
CA TYR A 147 -10.58 -18.44 14.49
C TYR A 147 -9.51 -19.15 13.68
N GLU A 148 -8.66 -19.91 14.36
CA GLU A 148 -7.65 -20.76 13.72
C GLU A 148 -8.00 -22.24 13.92
N TYR A 149 -8.00 -23.01 12.83
CA TYR A 149 -8.23 -24.45 12.86
C TYR A 149 -7.43 -25.15 11.78
N GLN A 150 -6.40 -25.89 12.18
CA GLN A 150 -5.44 -26.52 11.27
C GLN A 150 -4.89 -25.48 10.28
N ASP A 151 -5.02 -25.73 8.98
CA ASP A 151 -4.55 -24.88 7.89
C ASP A 151 -5.48 -23.68 7.62
N TRP A 152 -6.58 -23.52 8.37
CA TRP A 152 -7.57 -22.46 8.17
C TRP A 152 -7.45 -21.35 9.22
N GLN A 153 -7.48 -20.11 8.73
CA GLN A 153 -7.77 -18.92 9.53
C GLN A 153 -9.08 -18.32 8.99
N VAL A 154 -10.06 -18.11 9.86
CA VAL A 154 -11.40 -17.62 9.49
C VAL A 154 -11.78 -16.48 10.41
N ASN A 155 -12.08 -15.32 9.80
CA ASN A 155 -12.37 -14.09 10.51
C ASN A 155 -13.76 -13.55 10.14
N PRO A 156 -14.83 -13.98 10.84
CA PRO A 156 -16.14 -13.37 10.66
C PRO A 156 -16.15 -11.95 11.24
N PHE A 157 -16.89 -11.05 10.59
CA PHE A 157 -17.01 -9.68 11.07
C PHE A 157 -18.40 -9.08 10.84
N ALA A 158 -18.71 -8.07 11.65
CA ALA A 158 -19.87 -7.20 11.50
C ALA A 158 -19.45 -5.75 11.78
N GLU A 159 -19.89 -4.82 10.94
CA GLU A 159 -19.55 -3.39 11.00
C GLU A 159 -20.81 -2.55 10.88
N ILE A 160 -20.90 -1.52 11.72
CA ILE A 160 -21.86 -0.42 11.59
C ILE A 160 -21.07 0.81 11.20
N ARG A 161 -21.54 1.53 10.18
CA ARG A 161 -20.91 2.77 9.74
C ARG A 161 -21.90 3.91 9.78
N TYR A 162 -21.62 4.92 10.60
CA TYR A 162 -22.27 6.21 10.52
C TYR A 162 -21.56 7.10 9.50
N LYS A 163 -22.30 7.74 8.61
CA LYS A 163 -21.79 8.68 7.60
C LYS A 163 -22.50 10.02 7.78
N ASP A 164 -21.77 11.13 7.71
CA ASP A 164 -22.41 12.44 7.70
C ASP A 164 -23.13 12.72 6.36
N ALA A 165 -23.83 13.86 6.29
CA ALA A 165 -24.62 14.24 5.12
C ALA A 165 -23.75 14.54 3.90
N ASP A 166 -22.56 15.10 4.10
CA ASP A 166 -21.65 15.48 3.02
C ASP A 166 -21.01 14.23 2.41
N PHE A 167 -20.62 13.26 3.24
CA PHE A 167 -20.17 11.93 2.81
C PHE A 167 -21.26 11.23 2.01
N ASN A 168 -22.49 11.18 2.54
CA ASN A 168 -23.59 10.53 1.85
C ASN A 168 -23.86 11.19 0.50
N THR A 169 -23.92 12.52 0.46
CA THR A 169 -24.14 13.27 -0.79
C THR A 169 -23.05 12.94 -1.81
N GLN A 170 -21.77 13.08 -1.44
CA GLN A 170 -20.67 12.84 -2.38
C GLN A 170 -20.70 11.43 -2.99
N TYR A 171 -20.81 10.39 -2.15
CA TYR A 171 -20.58 9.02 -2.59
C TYR A 171 -21.82 8.29 -3.10
N TYR A 172 -23.01 8.91 -2.98
CA TYR A 172 -24.26 8.29 -3.41
C TYR A 172 -25.13 9.15 -4.34
N THR A 173 -24.74 10.39 -4.70
CA THR A 173 -25.42 11.16 -5.75
C THR A 173 -24.58 11.33 -7.02
N PHE A 174 -23.24 11.30 -6.90
CA PHE A 174 -22.31 11.67 -7.97
C PHE A 174 -22.60 13.07 -8.57
N SER A 175 -21.76 13.51 -9.48
CA SER A 175 -21.95 14.74 -10.27
C SER A 175 -23.22 14.76 -11.16
N ALA A 176 -24.08 13.73 -11.11
CA ALA A 176 -25.28 13.60 -11.93
C ALA A 176 -26.45 14.51 -11.45
N SER A 177 -26.44 14.92 -10.18
CA SER A 177 -27.46 15.79 -9.60
C SER A 177 -26.81 16.75 -8.60
N GLU A 178 -26.18 17.82 -9.08
CA GLU A 178 -25.56 18.89 -8.24
C GLU A 178 -26.52 19.46 -7.16
N ASP A 179 -27.83 19.28 -7.33
CA ASP A 179 -28.88 19.77 -6.44
C ASP A 179 -29.36 18.74 -5.39
N GLU A 180 -29.01 17.46 -5.53
CA GLU A 180 -29.46 16.42 -4.61
C GLU A 180 -28.57 16.39 -3.37
N LYS A 181 -29.14 16.67 -2.20
CA LYS A 181 -28.44 16.61 -0.91
C LYS A 181 -29.04 15.53 -0.05
N LEU A 182 -28.21 14.57 0.35
CA LEU A 182 -28.61 13.47 1.20
C LEU A 182 -28.39 13.80 2.67
N GLY A 183 -29.19 13.21 3.54
CA GLY A 183 -28.99 13.28 4.99
C GLY A 183 -27.92 12.28 5.46
N ALA A 184 -27.43 12.48 6.69
CA ALA A 184 -26.55 11.53 7.38
C ALA A 184 -27.22 10.15 7.54
N GLY A 185 -26.43 9.08 7.59
CA GLY A 185 -26.94 7.73 7.47
C GLY A 185 -26.16 6.70 8.27
N VAL A 186 -26.76 5.52 8.47
CA VAL A 186 -26.09 4.37 9.11
C VAL A 186 -26.22 3.13 8.23
N ASP A 187 -25.08 2.66 7.75
CA ASP A 187 -24.96 1.42 6.99
C ASP A 187 -24.57 0.26 7.91
N PHE A 188 -24.86 -0.96 7.46
CA PHE A 188 -24.46 -2.18 8.15
C PHE A 188 -23.77 -3.14 7.18
N ARG A 189 -22.62 -3.69 7.55
CA ARG A 189 -21.88 -4.67 6.76
C ARG A 189 -21.62 -5.92 7.58
N ILE A 190 -21.79 -7.08 6.98
CA ILE A 190 -21.38 -8.37 7.54
C ILE A 190 -20.56 -9.14 6.52
N GLY A 191 -19.61 -9.92 6.99
CA GLY A 191 -18.77 -10.71 6.11
C GLY A 191 -17.92 -11.72 6.85
N VAL A 192 -17.09 -12.40 6.05
CA VAL A 192 -16.10 -13.34 6.53
C VAL A 192 -14.87 -13.25 5.64
N ASP A 193 -13.71 -13.15 6.27
CA ASP A 193 -12.42 -13.34 5.63
C ASP A 193 -11.91 -14.74 5.96
N ALA A 194 -11.24 -15.38 5.02
CA ALA A 194 -10.65 -16.69 5.19
C ALA A 194 -9.27 -16.74 4.52
N ARG A 195 -8.35 -17.40 5.20
CA ARG A 195 -7.03 -17.75 4.68
C ARG A 195 -6.80 -19.24 4.86
N TYR A 196 -6.31 -19.90 3.83
CA TYR A 196 -5.99 -21.32 3.85
C TYR A 196 -4.51 -21.53 3.52
N HIS A 197 -3.77 -22.17 4.41
CA HIS A 197 -2.38 -22.57 4.18
C HIS A 197 -2.35 -23.68 3.13
N LEU A 198 -1.71 -23.40 1.99
CA LEU A 198 -1.64 -24.36 0.89
C LEU A 198 -0.32 -25.13 0.93
N TYR A 199 0.80 -24.41 0.99
CA TYR A 199 2.14 -25.00 0.99
C TYR A 199 3.21 -23.99 1.40
N SER A 200 4.05 -24.33 2.39
CA SER A 200 5.16 -23.47 2.86
C SER A 200 4.69 -22.05 3.21
N ASN A 201 5.00 -21.06 2.38
CA ASN A 201 4.62 -19.66 2.57
C ASN A 201 3.38 -19.26 1.77
N LEU A 202 2.84 -20.16 0.92
CA LEU A 202 1.72 -19.88 0.01
C LEU A 202 0.38 -20.15 0.69
N TYR A 203 -0.50 -19.17 0.61
CA TYR A 203 -1.86 -19.22 1.12
C TYR A 203 -2.86 -18.86 0.03
N LEU A 204 -4.05 -19.44 0.13
CA LEU A 204 -5.23 -18.99 -0.59
C LEU A 204 -6.00 -18.01 0.30
N LEU A 205 -6.53 -16.95 -0.30
CA LEU A 205 -7.29 -15.91 0.38
C LEU A 205 -8.70 -15.85 -0.22
N GLY A 206 -9.69 -15.71 0.66
CA GLY A 206 -11.06 -15.48 0.29
C GLY A 206 -11.68 -14.46 1.24
N SER A 207 -12.52 -13.57 0.72
CA SER A 207 -13.37 -12.71 1.54
C SER A 207 -14.71 -12.56 0.87
N THR A 208 -15.77 -12.48 1.65
CA THR A 208 -17.08 -12.07 1.13
C THR A 208 -17.81 -11.23 2.15
N SER A 209 -18.51 -10.20 1.68
CA SER A 209 -19.32 -9.34 2.53
C SER A 209 -20.54 -8.80 1.82
N VAL A 210 -21.53 -8.40 2.62
CA VAL A 210 -22.72 -7.68 2.15
C VAL A 210 -22.90 -6.45 3.01
N ARG A 211 -23.01 -5.29 2.38
CA ARG A 211 -23.38 -4.02 3.00
C ARG A 211 -24.84 -3.68 2.67
N ARG A 212 -25.61 -3.31 3.67
CA ARG A 212 -26.94 -2.71 3.54
C ARG A 212 -26.81 -1.21 3.72
N LEU A 213 -27.22 -0.47 2.69
CA LEU A 213 -27.22 0.99 2.68
C LEU A 213 -28.30 1.56 3.60
N ASP A 214 -27.99 2.70 4.19
CA ASP A 214 -28.93 3.54 4.92
C ASP A 214 -30.05 4.06 4.03
N SER A 215 -31.14 4.54 4.64
CA SER A 215 -32.29 5.01 3.86
C SER A 215 -31.99 6.25 3.02
N ASN A 216 -31.18 7.21 3.51
CA ASN A 216 -30.89 8.42 2.74
C ASN A 216 -30.03 8.10 1.51
N ALA A 217 -29.05 7.20 1.64
CA ALA A 217 -28.29 6.70 0.49
C ALA A 217 -29.19 5.90 -0.47
N TYR A 218 -30.00 4.98 0.03
CA TYR A 218 -30.87 4.14 -0.80
C TYR A 218 -31.97 4.92 -1.54
N ASP A 219 -32.51 5.97 -0.92
CA ASP A 219 -33.56 6.80 -1.52
C ASP A 219 -32.98 7.81 -2.54
N SER A 220 -31.67 7.80 -2.79
CA SER A 220 -31.04 8.67 -3.77
C SER A 220 -31.43 8.29 -5.20
N SER A 221 -31.51 9.31 -6.09
CA SER A 221 -31.87 9.10 -7.49
C SER A 221 -30.87 8.25 -8.29
N THR A 222 -29.62 8.10 -7.79
CA THR A 222 -28.59 7.32 -8.47
C THR A 222 -28.43 5.90 -7.93
N VAL A 223 -29.11 5.53 -6.84
CA VAL A 223 -29.04 4.21 -6.22
C VAL A 223 -30.23 3.36 -6.67
N ASP A 224 -29.97 2.14 -7.13
CA ASP A 224 -30.99 1.16 -7.54
C ASP A 224 -31.14 0.05 -6.49
N ASP A 225 -30.01 -0.38 -5.91
CA ASP A 225 -29.95 -1.50 -4.97
C ASP A 225 -29.60 -1.08 -3.55
N ARG A 226 -30.39 -1.57 -2.58
CA ARG A 226 -30.14 -1.34 -1.15
C ARG A 226 -28.94 -2.13 -0.60
N TYR A 227 -28.55 -3.18 -1.31
CA TYR A 227 -27.52 -4.10 -0.85
C TYR A 227 -26.35 -4.12 -1.83
N GLN A 228 -25.15 -4.07 -1.27
CA GLN A 228 -23.91 -4.14 -2.01
C GLN A 228 -23.12 -5.38 -1.57
N GLY A 229 -22.86 -6.29 -2.50
CA GLY A 229 -22.05 -7.48 -2.28
C GLY A 229 -20.61 -7.28 -2.72
N GLU A 230 -19.68 -7.90 -2.01
CA GLU A 230 -18.25 -7.89 -2.34
C GLU A 230 -17.65 -9.27 -2.12
N VAL A 231 -16.77 -9.68 -3.03
CA VAL A 231 -16.03 -10.95 -2.99
C VAL A 231 -14.57 -10.68 -3.36
N PHE A 232 -13.64 -11.21 -2.56
CA PHE A 232 -12.23 -11.29 -2.91
C PHE A 232 -11.82 -12.75 -3.00
N VAL A 233 -11.01 -13.09 -4.00
CA VAL A 233 -10.34 -14.39 -4.12
C VAL A 233 -8.93 -14.18 -4.62
N GLY A 234 -7.95 -14.80 -3.98
CA GLY A 234 -6.57 -14.66 -4.41
C GLY A 234 -5.61 -15.62 -3.73
N PHE A 235 -4.34 -15.31 -3.87
CA PHE A 235 -3.26 -16.03 -3.24
C PHE A 235 -2.24 -15.05 -2.68
N GLY A 236 -1.47 -15.50 -1.70
CA GLY A 236 -0.46 -14.66 -1.09
C GLY A 236 0.63 -15.46 -0.42
N ILE A 237 1.72 -14.75 -0.15
CA ILE A 237 2.92 -15.24 0.49
C ILE A 237 2.98 -14.63 1.88
N PHE A 238 3.08 -15.46 2.91
CA PHE A 238 3.13 -15.05 4.31
C PHE A 238 4.20 -15.84 5.07
N ASN A 239 4.39 -15.54 6.36
CA ASN A 239 5.12 -16.40 7.28
C ASN A 239 4.64 -17.86 7.18
N ASN A 240 5.59 -18.79 7.28
CA ASN A 240 5.28 -20.21 7.24
C ASN A 240 4.84 -20.67 8.65
N GLN A 241 3.58 -21.08 8.81
CA GLN A 241 3.04 -21.60 10.06
C GLN A 241 3.80 -22.83 10.61
N SER A 242 4.50 -23.58 9.76
CA SER A 242 5.17 -24.85 10.12
C SER A 242 6.65 -24.71 10.49
N HIS A 243 7.26 -23.55 10.29
CA HIS A 243 8.65 -23.29 10.63
C HIS A 243 8.73 -22.27 11.77
N ASP A 244 9.41 -22.64 12.86
CA ASP A 244 9.66 -21.74 13.99
C ASP A 244 10.28 -20.42 13.49
N SER A 245 9.48 -19.37 13.60
CA SER A 245 9.77 -17.94 13.37
C SER A 245 11.00 -17.43 14.17
N THR A 246 11.51 -18.24 15.11
CA THR A 246 12.59 -17.89 16.04
C THR A 246 14.01 -18.05 15.50
N ALA A 247 14.20 -18.53 14.26
CA ALA A 247 15.54 -18.60 13.67
C ALA A 247 16.05 -17.18 13.35
N PRO A 248 17.25 -16.78 13.83
CA PRO A 248 17.86 -15.51 13.43
C PRO A 248 17.99 -15.48 11.92
N HIS A 249 17.45 -14.46 11.29
CA HIS A 249 17.54 -14.30 9.84
C HIS A 249 18.99 -13.92 9.52
N ASN A 250 19.57 -14.56 8.51
CA ASN A 250 20.98 -14.33 8.16
C ASN A 250 21.14 -13.10 7.25
N ASN A 251 20.04 -12.53 6.77
CA ASN A 251 20.04 -11.35 5.92
C ASN A 251 20.21 -10.05 6.72
N SER A 252 21.13 -9.20 6.26
CA SER A 252 21.47 -7.94 6.93
C SER A 252 20.48 -6.84 6.57
N LYS A 253 20.28 -5.89 7.49
CA LYS A 253 19.60 -4.62 7.19
C LYS A 253 20.37 -3.85 6.13
N TYR A 254 19.69 -3.01 5.37
CA TYR A 254 20.37 -2.15 4.39
C TYR A 254 19.84 -0.71 4.37
N ILE A 255 20.70 0.19 3.87
CA ILE A 255 20.31 1.51 3.35
C ILE A 255 20.66 1.54 1.86
N ARG A 256 19.73 1.98 1.03
CA ARG A 256 19.92 2.16 -0.42
C ARG A 256 19.73 3.62 -0.79
N LEU A 257 20.72 4.18 -1.49
CA LEU A 257 20.72 5.55 -2.01
C LEU A 257 20.74 5.49 -3.53
N ALA A 258 19.70 6.04 -4.16
CA ALA A 258 19.54 6.02 -5.60
C ALA A 258 19.40 7.42 -6.19
N HIS A 259 19.76 7.55 -7.47
CA HIS A 259 19.44 8.69 -8.31
C HIS A 259 19.01 8.18 -9.67
N GLY A 260 18.02 8.84 -10.28
CA GLY A 260 17.49 8.38 -11.57
C GLY A 260 16.87 9.47 -12.41
N TRP A 261 16.62 9.07 -13.65
CA TRP A 261 16.13 9.91 -14.73
C TRP A 261 14.83 9.35 -15.27
N ALA A 262 13.87 10.23 -15.49
CA ALA A 262 12.60 9.91 -16.08
C ALA A 262 12.76 9.31 -17.48
N THR A 263 11.82 8.45 -17.85
CA THR A 263 11.66 7.98 -19.21
C THR A 263 10.17 7.88 -19.57
N PRO A 264 9.76 8.29 -20.77
CA PRO A 264 8.41 8.05 -21.27
C PRO A 264 8.21 6.59 -21.71
N SER A 265 9.29 5.78 -21.79
CA SER A 265 9.20 4.38 -22.18
C SER A 265 8.46 3.55 -21.14
N ASN A 266 7.71 2.55 -21.60
CA ASN A 266 7.05 1.59 -20.71
C ASN A 266 8.00 0.48 -20.22
N ILE A 267 7.58 -0.29 -19.21
CA ILE A 267 8.40 -1.37 -18.64
C ILE A 267 8.88 -2.36 -19.71
N GLY A 268 8.02 -2.74 -20.67
CA GLY A 268 8.36 -3.67 -21.73
C GLY A 268 9.50 -3.15 -22.62
N GLU A 269 9.40 -1.90 -23.05
CA GLU A 269 10.43 -1.19 -23.82
C GLU A 269 11.75 -1.12 -23.06
N ILE A 270 11.71 -0.73 -21.78
CA ILE A 270 12.89 -0.65 -20.90
C ILE A 270 13.58 -2.01 -20.79
N LEU A 271 12.81 -3.09 -20.57
CA LEU A 271 13.33 -4.46 -20.48
C LEU A 271 13.93 -4.95 -21.81
N THR A 272 13.43 -4.45 -22.95
CA THR A 272 14.00 -4.72 -24.28
C THR A 272 15.11 -3.76 -24.70
N LEU A 273 15.52 -2.84 -23.80
CA LEU A 273 16.53 -1.79 -24.03
C LEU A 273 16.14 -0.76 -25.12
N ASP A 274 14.84 -0.63 -25.41
CA ASP A 274 14.28 0.37 -26.33
C ASP A 274 13.83 1.62 -25.55
N THR A 275 14.74 2.17 -24.75
CA THR A 275 14.44 3.29 -23.85
C THR A 275 14.60 4.64 -24.55
N GLN A 276 13.66 5.54 -24.31
CA GLN A 276 13.73 6.93 -24.75
C GLN A 276 14.12 7.84 -23.58
N SER A 277 14.88 8.89 -23.86
CA SER A 277 15.18 9.92 -22.87
C SER A 277 14.02 10.90 -22.76
N ASP A 278 13.68 11.30 -21.54
CA ASP A 278 12.78 12.43 -21.32
C ASP A 278 13.40 13.74 -21.85
N GLN A 279 12.61 14.49 -22.62
CA GLN A 279 13.05 15.76 -23.22
C GLN A 279 13.30 16.86 -22.17
N TYR A 280 12.69 16.74 -20.98
CA TYR A 280 12.78 17.71 -19.90
C TYR A 280 13.77 17.34 -18.80
N ASP A 281 14.47 16.22 -18.95
CA ASP A 281 15.47 15.71 -17.99
C ASP A 281 14.94 15.69 -16.55
N ASN A 282 13.69 15.23 -16.37
CA ASN A 282 13.11 15.10 -15.03
C ASN A 282 13.88 14.03 -14.24
N GLN A 283 14.25 14.36 -13.00
CA GLN A 283 15.14 13.54 -12.18
C GLN A 283 14.55 13.28 -10.80
N MET A 284 15.02 12.22 -10.16
CA MET A 284 14.70 11.92 -8.76
C MET A 284 15.90 11.38 -7.99
N SER A 285 15.86 11.50 -6.67
CA SER A 285 16.77 10.79 -5.76
C SER A 285 15.97 10.10 -4.67
N SER A 286 16.39 8.90 -4.26
CA SER A 286 15.69 8.15 -3.20
C SER A 286 16.60 7.56 -2.15
N LEU A 287 15.99 7.34 -0.99
CA LEU A 287 16.56 6.65 0.17
C LEU A 287 15.59 5.56 0.61
N PHE A 288 16.06 4.33 0.67
CA PHE A 288 15.31 3.18 1.19
C PHE A 288 16.02 2.55 2.37
N TYR A 289 15.25 2.06 3.34
CA TYR A 289 15.74 1.23 4.44
C TYR A 289 15.15 -0.16 4.32
N GLY A 290 15.98 -1.20 4.30
CA GLY A 290 15.55 -2.60 4.26
C GLY A 290 15.52 -3.23 5.64
N HIS A 291 14.31 -3.52 6.13
CA HIS A 291 14.10 -4.35 7.33
C HIS A 291 13.92 -5.82 6.93
N PRO A 292 14.80 -6.73 7.37
CA PRO A 292 14.72 -8.14 6.99
C PRO A 292 13.44 -8.81 7.50
N LEU A 293 12.80 -9.60 6.64
CA LEU A 293 11.56 -10.35 6.92
C LEU A 293 11.75 -11.86 6.88
N THR A 294 12.57 -12.35 5.95
CA THR A 294 13.05 -13.73 5.88
C THR A 294 14.22 -13.82 4.91
N ASP A 295 15.08 -14.82 5.06
CA ASP A 295 16.17 -15.16 4.13
C ASP A 295 15.86 -16.40 3.28
N GLN A 296 14.66 -16.97 3.44
CA GLN A 296 14.24 -18.16 2.73
C GLN A 296 12.76 -18.10 2.34
N LEU A 297 12.49 -18.43 1.08
CA LEU A 297 11.13 -18.52 0.56
C LEU A 297 10.95 -19.82 -0.24
N PHE A 298 9.93 -20.61 0.10
CA PHE A 298 9.67 -21.92 -0.53
C PHE A 298 10.86 -22.91 -0.50
N GLY A 299 11.76 -22.78 0.48
CA GLY A 299 12.98 -23.61 0.54
C GLY A 299 14.17 -23.06 -0.24
N VAL A 300 14.01 -21.92 -0.91
CA VAL A 300 15.05 -21.27 -1.74
C VAL A 300 15.60 -20.05 -0.99
N PRO A 301 16.92 -19.78 -1.04
CA PRO A 301 17.53 -18.61 -0.40
C PRO A 301 17.13 -17.32 -1.12
N ILE A 302 15.99 -16.77 -0.75
CA ILE A 302 15.45 -15.51 -1.26
C ILE A 302 15.35 -14.57 -0.08
N ASP A 303 16.14 -13.50 -0.11
CA ASP A 303 16.09 -12.48 0.93
C ASP A 303 14.85 -11.61 0.70
N VAL A 304 14.01 -11.48 1.72
CA VAL A 304 12.80 -10.69 1.70
C VAL A 304 12.90 -9.58 2.74
N TYR A 305 12.51 -8.38 2.34
CA TYR A 305 12.59 -7.17 3.14
C TYR A 305 11.31 -6.38 3.09
N PHE A 306 10.92 -5.80 4.21
CA PHE A 306 10.05 -4.62 4.20
C PHE A 306 10.95 -3.41 3.96
N THR A 307 10.65 -2.64 2.91
CA THR A 307 11.55 -1.58 2.42
C THR A 307 10.84 -0.22 2.31
N PRO A 308 10.56 0.47 3.43
CA PRO A 308 10.09 1.84 3.37
C PRO A 308 11.13 2.74 2.68
N GLY A 309 10.65 3.71 1.91
CA GLY A 309 11.46 4.64 1.16
C GLY A 309 10.88 6.03 1.05
N ILE A 310 11.77 6.99 0.79
CA ILE A 310 11.41 8.36 0.42
C ILE A 310 12.14 8.70 -0.88
N ALA A 311 11.41 9.28 -1.83
CA ALA A 311 11.95 9.79 -3.07
C ALA A 311 11.65 11.29 -3.17
N HIS A 312 12.63 12.04 -3.66
CA HIS A 312 12.52 13.45 -3.97
C HIS A 312 12.62 13.62 -5.48
N HIS A 313 11.55 14.10 -6.10
CA HIS A 313 11.56 14.49 -7.50
C HIS A 313 12.02 15.95 -7.59
N TRP A 314 13.05 16.17 -8.39
CA TRP A 314 13.65 17.49 -8.53
C TRP A 314 12.76 18.39 -9.40
N SER A 315 12.83 19.70 -9.14
CA SER A 315 12.18 20.69 -10.00
C SER A 315 12.85 20.75 -11.37
N SER A 316 12.06 20.95 -12.41
CA SER A 316 12.52 21.16 -13.78
C SER A 316 11.78 22.35 -14.41
N GLU A 317 11.90 22.52 -15.73
CA GLU A 317 11.13 23.55 -16.45
C GLU A 317 9.63 23.24 -16.54
N VAL A 318 9.21 21.98 -16.30
CA VAL A 318 7.81 21.54 -16.43
C VAL A 318 7.15 21.07 -15.12
N GLN A 319 7.91 20.93 -14.03
CA GLN A 319 7.36 20.54 -12.73
C GLN A 319 8.07 21.24 -11.56
N SER A 320 7.31 21.49 -10.49
CA SER A 320 7.88 21.78 -9.17
C SER A 320 8.46 20.52 -8.54
N ALA A 321 9.32 20.69 -7.54
CA ALA A 321 9.79 19.56 -6.75
C ALA A 321 8.65 18.91 -5.98
N SER A 322 8.71 17.59 -5.80
CA SER A 322 7.72 16.80 -5.08
C SER A 322 8.37 15.71 -4.23
N THR A 323 7.64 15.22 -3.24
CA THR A 323 8.07 14.17 -2.31
C THR A 323 7.17 12.96 -2.44
N GLU A 324 7.80 11.80 -2.61
CA GLU A 324 7.16 10.50 -2.72
C GLU A 324 7.54 9.64 -1.51
N TYR A 325 6.55 8.95 -0.93
CA TYR A 325 6.68 8.03 0.19
C TYR A 325 6.28 6.63 -0.28
N ILE A 326 7.18 5.66 -0.06
CA ILE A 326 7.04 4.30 -0.55
C ILE A 326 7.03 3.31 0.61
N ALA A 327 6.16 2.31 0.54
CA ALA A 327 6.23 1.10 1.36
C ALA A 327 6.13 -0.11 0.42
N ALA A 328 7.11 -1.02 0.47
CA ALA A 328 7.19 -2.16 -0.43
C ALA A 328 7.77 -3.40 0.24
N ILE A 329 7.46 -4.58 -0.30
CA ILE A 329 8.14 -5.83 0.02
C ILE A 329 9.14 -6.12 -1.10
N LYS A 330 10.44 -6.16 -0.78
CA LYS A 330 11.53 -6.40 -1.72
C LYS A 330 12.09 -7.79 -1.57
N PHE A 331 12.16 -8.50 -2.68
CA PHE A 331 12.74 -9.82 -2.84
C PHE A 331 14.10 -9.68 -3.51
N TYR A 332 15.05 -10.50 -3.10
CA TYR A 332 16.32 -10.66 -3.75
C TYR A 332 16.72 -12.11 -3.91
N TYR A 333 17.25 -12.44 -5.08
CA TYR A 333 17.89 -13.72 -5.35
C TYR A 333 19.34 -13.49 -5.75
N THR A 334 20.27 -14.10 -5.00
CA THR A 334 21.71 -13.93 -5.21
C THR A 334 22.27 -15.06 -6.07
N ILE A 335 23.04 -14.70 -7.09
CA ILE A 335 23.72 -15.63 -8.01
C ILE A 335 25.23 -15.48 -7.84
N GLU A 336 25.92 -16.58 -7.52
CA GLU A 336 27.36 -16.61 -7.26
C GLU A 336 28.19 -16.96 -8.52
N TRP A 337 28.10 -16.16 -9.59
CA TRP A 337 28.93 -16.39 -10.78
C TRP A 337 29.02 -15.19 -11.74
N PRO A 338 30.22 -14.81 -12.25
CA PRO A 338 31.56 -15.15 -11.77
C PRO A 338 31.95 -14.42 -10.46
N PHE A 339 31.14 -13.43 -10.06
CA PHE A 339 31.09 -12.75 -8.77
C PHE A 339 29.63 -12.70 -8.33
N LYS A 340 29.32 -12.19 -7.13
CA LYS A 340 27.92 -12.11 -6.67
C LYS A 340 27.12 -11.05 -7.43
N TRP A 341 26.03 -11.49 -8.03
CA TRP A 341 24.97 -10.67 -8.59
C TRP A 341 23.69 -10.86 -7.78
N ARG A 342 22.81 -9.86 -7.81
CA ARG A 342 21.50 -9.95 -7.20
C ARG A 342 20.43 -9.55 -8.20
N LEU A 343 19.38 -10.35 -8.31
CA LEU A 343 18.15 -9.96 -8.99
C LEU A 343 17.15 -9.54 -7.94
N GLY A 344 16.55 -8.37 -8.11
CA GLY A 344 15.58 -7.81 -7.16
C GLY A 344 14.23 -7.52 -7.79
N PHE A 345 13.17 -7.74 -7.01
CA PHE A 345 11.80 -7.39 -7.35
C PHE A 345 11.12 -6.79 -6.10
N ALA A 346 10.47 -5.65 -6.21
CA ALA A 346 9.60 -5.13 -5.15
C ALA A 346 8.20 -4.88 -5.69
N GLU A 347 7.21 -5.07 -4.83
CA GLU A 347 5.82 -4.67 -5.04
C GLU A 347 5.35 -3.95 -3.77
N GLY A 348 4.59 -2.87 -3.95
CA GLY A 348 4.09 -2.07 -2.84
C GLY A 348 3.24 -0.90 -3.24
N MET A 349 3.18 0.11 -2.37
CA MET A 349 2.39 1.32 -2.56
C MET A 349 3.28 2.54 -2.53
N SER A 350 2.89 3.56 -3.28
CA SER A 350 3.57 4.84 -3.31
C SER A 350 2.62 6.03 -3.33
N PHE A 351 2.81 6.94 -2.38
CA PHE A 351 2.08 8.19 -2.26
C PHE A 351 3.00 9.36 -2.62
N ILE A 352 2.55 10.26 -3.49
CA ILE A 352 3.28 11.49 -3.84
C ILE A 352 2.49 12.73 -3.42
N ASP A 353 3.18 13.77 -2.93
CA ASP A 353 2.51 15.02 -2.54
C ASP A 353 2.01 15.85 -3.74
N SER A 354 2.69 15.74 -4.88
CA SER A 354 2.34 16.38 -6.14
C SER A 354 2.71 15.48 -7.31
N ILE A 355 1.74 15.23 -8.19
CA ILE A 355 1.90 14.42 -9.40
C ILE A 355 3.04 14.96 -10.26
N THR A 356 3.90 14.06 -10.76
CA THR A 356 5.02 14.44 -11.63
C THR A 356 4.54 14.80 -13.03
N TYR A 357 5.35 15.55 -13.77
CA TYR A 357 5.05 15.87 -15.17
C TYR A 357 4.87 14.62 -16.03
N ILE A 358 5.74 13.62 -15.86
CA ILE A 358 5.71 12.37 -16.63
C ILE A 358 4.40 11.61 -16.39
N GLU A 359 4.00 11.53 -15.13
CA GLU A 359 2.75 10.88 -14.74
C GLU A 359 1.55 11.64 -15.28
N GLN A 360 1.50 12.97 -15.09
CA GLN A 360 0.39 13.78 -15.57
C GLN A 360 0.29 13.77 -17.10
N ALA A 361 1.40 13.85 -17.82
CA ALA A 361 1.42 13.81 -19.28
C ALA A 361 0.87 12.49 -19.82
N GLU A 362 1.23 11.36 -19.18
CA GLU A 362 0.70 10.05 -19.55
C GLU A 362 -0.79 9.91 -19.23
N MET A 363 -1.26 10.49 -18.13
CA MET A 363 -2.69 10.54 -17.77
C MET A 363 -3.50 11.39 -18.76
N ASP A 364 -3.00 12.58 -19.10
CA ASP A 364 -3.64 13.52 -20.02
C ASP A 364 -3.78 12.93 -21.43
N GLU A 365 -2.72 12.28 -21.95
CA GLU A 365 -2.75 11.62 -23.26
C GLU A 365 -3.88 10.59 -23.37
N LYS A 366 -4.21 9.96 -22.25
CA LYS A 366 -5.19 8.87 -22.19
C LYS A 366 -6.54 9.28 -21.64
N GLY A 367 -6.72 10.56 -21.28
CA GLY A 367 -7.98 11.11 -20.79
C GLY A 367 -8.36 10.62 -19.39
N TYR A 368 -7.37 10.40 -18.53
CA TYR A 368 -7.54 9.91 -17.17
C TYR A 368 -7.17 10.96 -16.12
N ASN A 369 -7.71 10.83 -14.91
CA ASN A 369 -7.29 11.62 -13.76
C ASN A 369 -6.12 10.93 -13.05
N ALA A 370 -5.09 11.70 -12.70
CA ALA A 370 -4.00 11.22 -11.87
C ALA A 370 -4.44 10.95 -10.43
N SER A 371 -3.74 10.05 -9.74
CA SER A 371 -3.93 9.78 -8.30
C SER A 371 -2.59 9.89 -7.59
N ASN A 372 -2.60 10.53 -6.41
CA ASN A 372 -1.41 10.66 -5.59
C ASN A 372 -0.92 9.30 -5.07
N LEU A 373 -1.83 8.33 -4.89
CA LEU A 373 -1.53 6.99 -4.42
C LEU A 373 -1.57 5.98 -5.57
N LEU A 374 -0.42 5.38 -5.87
CA LEU A 374 -0.27 4.37 -6.93
C LEU A 374 0.45 3.13 -6.41
N ASN A 375 0.42 2.06 -7.21
CA ASN A 375 1.27 0.89 -6.96
C ASN A 375 2.73 1.20 -7.27
N TYR A 376 3.61 0.55 -6.52
CA TYR A 376 5.06 0.67 -6.66
C TYR A 376 5.67 -0.64 -7.09
N LEU A 377 6.49 -0.60 -8.14
CA LEU A 377 7.30 -1.71 -8.60
C LEU A 377 8.78 -1.30 -8.66
N ASP A 378 9.67 -2.18 -8.19
CA ASP A 378 11.12 -2.03 -8.34
C ASP A 378 11.74 -3.32 -8.89
N LEU A 379 12.16 -3.26 -10.17
CA LEU A 379 12.97 -4.29 -10.80
C LEU A 379 14.44 -3.89 -10.73
N SER A 380 15.29 -4.71 -10.11
CA SER A 380 16.71 -4.36 -9.91
C SER A 380 17.69 -5.46 -10.30
N LEU A 381 18.89 -5.03 -10.69
CA LEU A 381 20.07 -5.87 -10.91
C LEU A 381 21.26 -5.24 -10.21
N ASP A 382 21.92 -6.02 -9.36
CA ASP A 382 22.98 -5.55 -8.47
C ASP A 382 24.25 -6.37 -8.66
N VAL A 383 25.41 -5.74 -8.42
CA VAL A 383 26.72 -6.39 -8.32
C VAL A 383 27.36 -6.09 -6.98
N ASN A 384 27.96 -7.11 -6.35
CA ASN A 384 28.72 -6.93 -5.12
C ASN A 384 30.09 -6.32 -5.43
N LEU A 385 30.41 -5.18 -4.82
CA LEU A 385 31.65 -4.48 -5.11
C LEU A 385 32.88 -5.15 -4.47
N GLY A 386 32.69 -5.80 -3.33
CA GLY A 386 33.75 -6.56 -2.67
C GLY A 386 34.23 -7.73 -3.52
N ASP A 387 33.31 -8.51 -4.07
CA ASP A 387 33.63 -9.62 -4.96
C ASP A 387 34.16 -9.14 -6.33
N LEU A 388 33.57 -8.07 -6.89
CA LEU A 388 33.99 -7.52 -8.19
C LEU A 388 35.44 -7.00 -8.18
N PHE A 389 35.84 -6.33 -7.09
CA PHE A 389 37.18 -5.75 -6.97
C PHE A 389 38.14 -6.58 -6.11
N GLY A 390 37.68 -7.67 -5.49
CA GLY A 390 38.47 -8.49 -4.57
C GLY A 390 38.85 -7.75 -3.28
N TYR A 391 37.99 -6.85 -2.80
CA TYR A 391 38.25 -6.00 -1.64
C TYR A 391 37.21 -6.22 -0.53
N SER A 392 37.59 -6.95 0.52
CA SER A 392 36.67 -7.45 1.54
C SER A 392 35.91 -6.38 2.32
N GLU A 393 36.46 -5.16 2.42
CA GLU A 393 35.78 -4.05 3.08
C GLU A 393 34.52 -3.60 2.32
N LEU A 394 34.41 -3.94 1.02
CA LEU A 394 33.25 -3.64 0.19
C LEU A 394 32.28 -4.82 0.05
N ASN A 395 32.45 -5.91 0.79
CA ASN A 395 31.55 -7.07 0.73
C ASN A 395 30.11 -6.75 1.14
N LYS A 396 29.90 -5.67 1.90
CA LYS A 396 28.59 -5.16 2.30
C LYS A 396 28.08 -4.01 1.40
N VAL A 397 28.74 -3.77 0.25
CA VAL A 397 28.38 -2.69 -0.66
C VAL A 397 28.01 -3.26 -2.02
N TRP A 398 26.83 -2.87 -2.49
CA TRP A 398 26.28 -3.27 -3.77
C TRP A 398 26.08 -2.05 -4.63
N PHE A 399 26.45 -2.16 -5.91
CA PHE A 399 26.11 -1.19 -6.93
C PHE A 399 25.04 -1.80 -7.82
N GLY A 400 23.99 -1.05 -8.10
CA GLY A 400 22.87 -1.59 -8.86
C GLY A 400 22.20 -0.57 -9.77
N TYR A 401 21.41 -1.14 -10.67
CA TYR A 401 20.44 -0.44 -11.48
C TYR A 401 19.05 -0.90 -11.04
N SER A 402 18.10 0.03 -10.95
CA SER A 402 16.69 -0.28 -10.72
C SER A 402 15.77 0.54 -11.59
N LEU A 403 14.66 -0.06 -11.98
CA LEU A 403 13.51 0.65 -12.52
C LEU A 403 12.58 1.02 -11.37
N HIS A 404 12.50 2.30 -11.04
CA HIS A 404 11.52 2.83 -10.09
C HIS A 404 10.25 3.13 -10.87
N HIS A 405 9.24 2.30 -10.68
CA HIS A 405 7.99 2.36 -11.43
C HIS A 405 6.81 2.65 -10.51
N ARG A 406 6.02 3.64 -10.88
CA ARG A 406 4.68 3.89 -10.33
C ARG A 406 3.65 3.56 -11.39
N SER A 407 2.55 2.92 -11.01
CA SER A 407 1.40 2.79 -11.91
C SER A 407 0.07 2.68 -11.20
N ALA A 408 -0.94 3.19 -11.88
CA ALA A 408 -2.31 2.75 -11.69
C ALA A 408 -2.37 1.26 -12.06
N ILE A 409 -2.75 0.41 -11.13
CA ILE A 409 -2.71 -1.05 -11.28
C ILE A 409 -3.63 -1.44 -12.43
N PHE A 410 -3.00 -1.84 -13.55
CA PHE A 410 -3.48 -2.59 -14.71
C PHE A 410 -4.92 -2.35 -15.19
N GLU A 411 -5.10 -2.16 -16.52
CA GLU A 411 -6.33 -1.97 -17.32
C GLU A 411 -7.66 -2.63 -16.86
N GLN A 412 -7.64 -3.65 -16.00
CA GLN A 412 -8.82 -4.35 -15.49
C GLN A 412 -9.21 -4.00 -14.06
N ALA A 413 -8.54 -3.05 -13.43
CA ALA A 413 -8.76 -2.68 -12.06
C ALA A 413 -9.56 -1.36 -11.95
N SER A 414 -10.84 -1.44 -11.59
CA SER A 414 -11.74 -0.27 -11.53
C SER A 414 -11.26 0.80 -10.55
N GLN A 415 -10.45 0.43 -9.56
CA GLN A 415 -9.97 1.30 -8.50
C GLN A 415 -9.03 2.43 -8.97
N TYR A 416 -8.42 2.29 -10.14
CA TYR A 416 -7.65 3.36 -10.76
C TYR A 416 -8.34 3.74 -12.05
N GLY A 417 -9.66 3.92 -12.11
CA GLY A 417 -10.36 4.35 -13.33
C GLY A 417 -10.17 3.49 -14.59
N ARG A 418 -9.72 2.23 -14.46
CA ARG A 418 -9.22 1.41 -15.60
C ARG A 418 -8.12 2.15 -16.39
N ILE A 419 -7.24 2.83 -15.67
CA ILE A 419 -6.17 3.69 -16.18
C ILE A 419 -5.04 2.83 -16.73
N LYS A 420 -4.48 3.29 -17.84
CA LYS A 420 -3.15 2.90 -18.31
C LYS A 420 -2.23 4.06 -17.97
N GLY A 421 -1.23 3.89 -17.10
CA GLY A 421 -0.12 4.83 -16.97
C GLY A 421 0.38 5.06 -15.55
N GLY A 422 1.43 5.84 -15.46
CA GLY A 422 2.14 6.13 -14.23
C GLY A 422 3.46 6.84 -14.54
N SER A 423 4.54 6.47 -13.88
CA SER A 423 5.85 7.05 -14.18
C SER A 423 6.98 6.03 -14.06
N ASN A 424 8.00 6.21 -14.89
CA ASN A 424 9.18 5.36 -14.96
C ASN A 424 10.44 6.19 -14.74
N TYR A 425 11.28 5.74 -13.80
CA TYR A 425 12.61 6.31 -13.58
C TYR A 425 13.67 5.22 -13.63
N ASN A 426 14.64 5.39 -14.53
CA ASN A 426 15.83 4.57 -14.59
C ASN A 426 16.81 5.07 -13.52
N THR A 427 17.10 4.24 -12.52
CA THR A 427 17.93 4.63 -11.37
C THR A 427 19.21 3.82 -11.30
N ILE A 428 20.27 4.47 -10.82
CA ILE A 428 21.49 3.82 -10.34
C ILE A 428 21.59 4.04 -8.84
N TYR A 429 22.15 3.07 -8.11
CA TYR A 429 22.22 3.16 -6.66
C TYR A 429 23.43 2.46 -6.06
N PHE A 430 23.70 2.86 -4.81
CA PHE A 430 24.51 2.09 -3.88
C PHE A 430 23.64 1.60 -2.74
N GLN A 431 23.84 0.34 -2.35
CA GLN A 431 23.21 -0.26 -1.19
C GLN A 431 24.28 -0.72 -0.21
N PHE A 432 24.09 -0.35 1.05
CA PHE A 432 25.01 -0.59 2.16
C PHE A 432 24.31 -1.49 3.19
N GLU A 433 24.85 -2.68 3.38
CA GLU A 433 24.38 -3.64 4.38
C GLU A 433 25.11 -3.43 5.71
N PHE A 434 24.45 -3.64 6.85
CA PHE A 434 25.08 -3.48 8.17
C PHE A 434 24.69 -4.55 9.19
#